data_AF-A0A310SC04-F1
#
_entry.id   AF-A0A310SC04-F1
#
_cell.length_a   1.000
_cell.length_b   1.000
_cell.length_c   1.000
_cell.angle_alpha   90.00
_cell.angle_beta   90.00
_cell.angle_gamma   90.00
#
_symmetry.space_group_name_H-M   'P 1'
#
loop_
_entity.id
_entity.type
_entity.pdbx_description
1 polymer ?
#
loop_
_entity_poly.entity_id
_entity_poly.type
_entity_poly.pdbx_seq_one_letter_code
_entity_poly.pdbx_strand_id
1 'polypeptide(L)'
;MVLSLAQDSTVSENARLIDPSKQRSSLRNAKQCNYDKYRCKALPERMLVYQGILVDSSTHTVTVYHIDAKQDGGGVRQLVEPKEYMKLLTGHEEAVTRERSSHLVYPNVLTQIFEMSNYKLTYFNITGLAEPIRYLLHQSGIKFEDQRLTPEEWSAVKSGMPMGQVPVLEIDGKKYHQSKSIGRYLARKNNLVGSNDEEAYQIDATIDTIDELRLALAQHHWEKDPALKEKFKAGVSAKFPSYLDKLEEQVKKNGGHFVGGKLTWADLHYAAQSETLSGMLQHDVNKDHPELKKLVEKVRSLPNIKSYLESRPKTVI
;
A
#
# COMPACT_ATOMS: atom_id res chain seq x y z
N MET A 1 12.13 13.87 -39.44
CA MET A 1 13.43 14.00 -38.76
C MET A 1 13.12 14.27 -37.29
N VAL A 2 13.09 13.21 -36.50
CA VAL A 2 12.88 13.21 -35.04
C VAL A 2 14.22 12.78 -34.45
N LEU A 3 14.79 13.62 -33.60
CA LEU A 3 15.97 13.48 -32.71
C LEU A 3 16.19 14.91 -32.20
N SER A 4 16.47 15.25 -30.94
CA SER A 4 16.70 14.63 -29.64
C SER A 4 16.93 15.83 -28.70
N LEU A 5 16.59 15.76 -27.41
CA LEU A 5 17.50 16.05 -26.29
C LEU A 5 16.75 16.04 -24.93
N ALA A 6 17.16 15.05 -24.11
CA ALA A 6 17.25 14.99 -22.63
C ALA A 6 16.06 15.53 -21.80
N GLN A 7 15.25 14.71 -21.10
CA GLN A 7 15.57 13.96 -19.87
C GLN A 7 16.37 14.75 -18.83
N ASP A 8 15.66 15.33 -17.88
CA ASP A 8 16.08 15.27 -16.48
C ASP A 8 14.89 14.89 -15.59
N SER A 9 15.13 13.93 -14.73
CA SER A 9 14.18 13.07 -14.06
C SER A 9 13.86 13.56 -12.66
N THR A 10 12.57 13.81 -12.37
CA THR A 10 11.87 13.44 -11.11
C THR A 10 10.47 14.06 -11.14
N VAL A 11 9.53 13.43 -11.84
CA VAL A 11 8.09 13.65 -11.61
C VAL A 11 7.48 12.29 -11.34
N SER A 12 7.03 12.11 -10.11
CA SER A 12 6.29 10.95 -9.62
C SER A 12 5.14 10.61 -10.60
N GLU A 13 5.09 9.35 -11.02
CA GLU A 13 4.09 8.76 -11.94
C GLU A 13 2.63 8.79 -11.45
N ASN A 14 2.31 9.51 -10.36
CA ASN A 14 0.96 9.59 -9.81
C ASN A 14 0.20 10.90 -10.10
N ALA A 15 0.75 11.80 -10.92
CA ALA A 15 0.00 12.98 -11.38
C ALA A 15 -1.03 12.58 -12.47
N ARG A 16 -2.23 12.16 -12.07
CA ARG A 16 -3.37 12.06 -12.99
C ARG A 16 -3.90 13.47 -13.29
N LEU A 17 -3.65 13.97 -14.50
CA LEU A 17 -4.43 15.08 -15.06
C LEU A 17 -5.86 14.57 -15.28
N ILE A 18 -6.80 15.03 -14.45
CA ILE A 18 -8.22 14.76 -14.67
C ILE A 18 -8.68 15.68 -15.81
N ASP A 19 -8.96 15.09 -16.97
CA ASP A 19 -9.57 15.79 -18.12
C ASP A 19 -11.07 16.02 -17.85
N PRO A 20 -11.52 17.26 -17.59
CA PRO A 20 -12.91 17.56 -17.26
C PRO A 20 -13.87 17.28 -18.42
N SER A 21 -13.37 17.14 -19.66
CA SER A 21 -14.21 16.86 -20.82
C SER A 21 -14.82 15.46 -20.82
N LYS A 22 -14.27 14.54 -20.00
CA LYS A 22 -14.69 13.13 -19.90
C LYS A 22 -15.73 12.83 -18.82
N GLN A 23 -16.13 13.78 -17.98
CA GLN A 23 -17.21 13.64 -17.00
C GLN A 23 -18.45 14.48 -17.38
N ARG A 24 -19.09 14.17 -18.50
CA ARG A 24 -20.29 14.90 -18.96
C ARG A 24 -21.63 14.39 -18.44
N SER A 25 -21.69 13.33 -17.62
CA SER A 25 -22.97 12.66 -17.31
C SER A 25 -23.52 12.81 -15.89
N SER A 26 -22.84 13.44 -14.92
CA SER A 26 -23.34 13.46 -13.53
C SER A 26 -23.59 14.83 -12.89
N LEU A 27 -23.24 15.96 -13.54
CA LEU A 27 -23.51 17.30 -13.01
C LEU A 27 -24.79 17.90 -13.61
N ARG A 28 -25.97 17.34 -13.27
CA ARG A 28 -27.27 17.98 -13.59
C ARG A 28 -27.92 18.75 -12.44
N ASN A 29 -27.32 18.80 -11.25
CA ASN A 29 -27.97 19.42 -10.07
C ASN A 29 -27.07 20.37 -9.25
N ALA A 30 -26.18 21.13 -9.90
CA ALA A 30 -25.60 22.31 -9.24
C ALA A 30 -26.47 23.53 -9.55
N LYS A 31 -27.24 23.95 -8.54
CA LYS A 31 -28.13 25.12 -8.58
C LYS A 31 -27.41 26.37 -9.08
N GLN A 32 -28.09 27.09 -9.96
CA GLN A 32 -27.84 28.47 -10.40
C GLN A 32 -27.26 29.33 -9.26
N CYS A 33 -26.02 29.80 -9.40
CA CYS A 33 -25.50 30.82 -8.51
C CYS A 33 -26.25 32.13 -8.82
N ASN A 34 -26.92 32.69 -7.80
CA ASN A 34 -27.77 33.87 -7.92
C ASN A 34 -26.90 35.12 -8.15
N TYR A 35 -27.03 35.75 -9.31
CA TYR A 35 -26.09 36.74 -9.87
C TYR A 35 -26.37 38.21 -9.45
N ASP A 36 -27.23 38.46 -8.45
CA ASP A 36 -27.83 39.79 -8.27
C ASP A 36 -27.28 40.65 -7.12
N LYS A 37 -26.13 40.33 -6.50
CA LYS A 37 -25.63 41.15 -5.36
C LYS A 37 -24.22 41.72 -5.41
N TYR A 38 -23.44 41.49 -6.47
CA TYR A 38 -22.15 42.14 -6.63
C TYR A 38 -22.00 42.66 -8.07
N ARG A 39 -21.97 43.98 -8.23
CA ARG A 39 -21.60 44.64 -9.49
C ARG A 39 -20.13 44.31 -9.80
N CYS A 40 -19.90 43.23 -10.53
CA CYS A 40 -18.64 43.02 -11.23
C CYS A 40 -18.62 43.95 -12.44
N LYS A 41 -17.63 44.86 -12.51
CA LYS A 41 -17.29 45.55 -13.76
C LYS A 41 -17.01 44.48 -14.82
N ALA A 42 -17.63 44.63 -15.99
CA ALA A 42 -17.50 43.70 -17.10
C ALA A 42 -16.02 43.43 -17.43
N LEU A 43 -15.60 42.16 -17.32
CA LEU A 43 -14.33 41.71 -17.89
C LEU A 43 -14.56 41.38 -19.37
N PRO A 44 -13.67 41.81 -20.28
CA PRO A 44 -13.80 41.50 -21.70
C PRO A 44 -13.49 40.02 -21.96
N GLU A 45 -14.30 39.40 -22.81
CA GLU A 45 -14.08 38.19 -23.62
C GLU A 45 -13.44 36.95 -22.96
N ARG A 46 -14.30 35.92 -22.78
CA ARG A 46 -14.06 34.47 -22.64
C ARG A 46 -12.66 34.03 -22.17
N MET A 47 -12.45 34.13 -20.86
CA MET A 47 -11.36 33.45 -20.14
C MET A 47 -11.81 32.03 -19.74
N LEU A 48 -11.09 30.99 -20.15
CA LEU A 48 -11.29 29.62 -19.62
C LEU A 48 -10.34 29.43 -18.44
N VAL A 49 -10.91 29.33 -17.23
CA VAL A 49 -10.18 29.02 -16.01
C VAL A 49 -10.06 27.50 -15.89
N TYR A 50 -8.84 26.97 -15.98
CA TYR A 50 -8.57 25.57 -15.65
C TYR A 50 -8.00 25.48 -14.24
N GLN A 51 -8.65 24.71 -13.38
CA GLN A 51 -8.18 24.43 -12.03
C GLN A 51 -7.43 23.09 -12.02
N GLY A 52 -6.13 23.13 -11.77
CA GLY A 52 -5.29 21.93 -11.59
C GLY A 52 -5.05 21.66 -10.10
N ILE A 53 -5.05 20.38 -9.71
CA ILE A 53 -4.73 19.96 -8.34
C ILE A 53 -3.53 19.03 -8.39
N LEU A 54 -2.48 19.36 -7.64
CA LEU A 54 -1.33 18.49 -7.38
C LEU A 54 -1.39 18.04 -5.92
N VAL A 55 -1.30 16.73 -5.71
CA VAL A 55 -1.32 16.10 -4.38
C VAL A 55 0.04 15.46 -4.12
N ASP A 56 0.71 15.90 -3.07
CA ASP A 56 1.92 15.26 -2.57
C ASP A 56 1.56 14.35 -1.40
N SER A 57 1.60 13.05 -1.65
CA SER A 57 1.27 12.00 -0.67
C SER A 57 2.30 11.86 0.45
N SER A 58 3.53 12.34 0.26
CA SER A 58 4.58 12.26 1.27
C SER A 58 4.45 13.37 2.32
N THR A 59 4.00 14.55 1.89
CA THR A 59 3.85 15.74 2.76
C THR A 59 2.41 16.04 3.15
N HIS A 60 1.43 15.30 2.60
CA HIS A 60 0.00 15.57 2.75
C HIS A 60 -0.38 17.00 2.32
N THR A 61 0.33 17.56 1.33
CA THR A 61 0.06 18.90 0.81
C THR A 61 -0.73 18.83 -0.49
N VAL A 62 -1.68 19.74 -0.62
CA VAL A 62 -2.48 19.92 -1.83
C VAL A 62 -2.15 21.30 -2.38
N THR A 63 -1.64 21.33 -3.62
CA THR A 63 -1.37 22.59 -4.32
C THR A 63 -2.39 22.76 -5.43
N VAL A 64 -3.13 23.87 -5.37
CA VAL A 64 -4.13 24.24 -6.37
C VAL A 64 -3.52 25.28 -7.28
N TYR A 65 -3.51 25.01 -8.58
CA TYR A 65 -3.06 25.95 -9.61
C TYR A 65 -4.25 26.44 -10.42
N HIS A 66 -4.27 27.73 -10.73
CA HIS A 66 -5.20 28.33 -11.68
C HIS A 66 -4.42 28.58 -12.97
N ILE A 67 -4.90 28.04 -14.09
CA ILE A 67 -4.34 28.27 -15.41
C ILE A 67 -5.38 29.04 -16.22
N ASP A 68 -5.11 30.31 -16.50
CA ASP A 68 -5.91 31.11 -17.41
C ASP A 68 -5.38 30.92 -18.83
N ALA A 69 -6.20 30.34 -19.71
CA ALA A 69 -5.89 30.24 -21.13
C ALA A 69 -6.58 31.36 -21.92
N LYS A 70 -5.79 32.19 -22.61
CA LYS A 70 -6.31 33.11 -23.65
C LYS A 70 -6.66 32.31 -24.90
N GLN A 71 -7.89 32.43 -25.38
CA GLN A 71 -8.29 31.88 -26.69
C GLN A 71 -8.11 32.94 -27.77
N ASP A 72 -6.93 33.01 -28.37
CA ASP A 72 -6.75 33.74 -29.63
C ASP A 72 -6.70 32.71 -30.78
N GLY A 73 -7.82 32.61 -31.51
CA GLY A 73 -7.91 32.28 -32.95
C GLY A 73 -7.14 31.11 -33.60
N GLY A 74 -6.38 30.28 -32.88
CA GLY A 74 -5.57 29.24 -33.50
C GLY A 74 -4.56 28.59 -32.55
N GLY A 75 -5.03 27.58 -31.80
CA GLY A 75 -4.17 26.65 -31.05
C GLY A 75 -3.64 27.20 -29.71
N VAL A 76 -3.78 26.40 -28.65
CA VAL A 76 -3.25 26.70 -27.31
C VAL A 76 -1.73 26.78 -27.40
N ARG A 77 -1.17 27.98 -27.23
CA ARG A 77 0.28 28.16 -27.02
C ARG A 77 0.52 29.09 -25.84
N GLN A 78 1.44 28.62 -25.00
CA GLN A 78 2.18 29.29 -23.94
C GLN A 78 1.64 29.15 -22.51
N LEU A 79 2.40 28.41 -21.70
CA LEU A 79 2.34 28.37 -20.25
C LEU A 79 2.94 29.68 -19.73
N VAL A 80 2.19 30.47 -18.98
CA VAL A 80 2.72 31.63 -18.26
C VAL A 80 3.20 31.14 -16.89
N GLU A 81 4.48 31.35 -16.58
CA GLU A 81 4.99 31.00 -15.25
C GLU A 81 4.34 31.88 -14.17
N PRO A 82 4.07 31.35 -12.95
CA PRO A 82 3.32 32.07 -11.90
C PRO A 82 3.87 33.46 -11.54
N LYS A 83 5.16 33.71 -11.77
CA LYS A 83 5.83 34.99 -11.49
C LYS A 83 5.47 36.08 -12.50
N GLU A 84 5.28 35.75 -13.78
CA GLU A 84 4.91 36.73 -14.81
C GLU A 84 3.45 37.21 -14.65
N TYR A 85 2.57 36.35 -14.15
CA TYR A 85 1.15 36.67 -13.91
C TYR A 85 0.95 37.74 -12.81
N MET A 86 1.74 37.69 -11.73
CA MET A 86 1.64 38.67 -10.64
C MET A 86 2.20 40.05 -11.02
N LYS A 87 3.19 40.10 -11.93
CA LYS A 87 3.74 41.35 -12.49
C LYS A 87 2.70 42.08 -13.34
N LEU A 88 1.88 41.33 -14.09
CA LEU A 88 0.79 41.84 -14.93
C LEU A 88 -0.38 42.41 -14.13
N LEU A 89 -0.68 41.86 -12.95
CA LEU A 89 -1.79 42.32 -12.09
C LEU A 89 -1.44 43.48 -11.17
N THR A 90 -0.18 43.60 -10.75
CA THR A 90 0.21 44.54 -9.67
C THR A 90 1.21 45.61 -10.08
N GLY A 91 1.85 45.48 -11.25
CA GLY A 91 2.77 46.50 -11.78
C GLY A 91 4.10 46.65 -11.03
N HIS A 92 4.36 45.86 -9.99
CA HIS A 92 5.60 45.91 -9.21
C HIS A 92 6.23 44.52 -9.03
N GLU A 93 7.57 44.50 -9.08
CA GLU A 93 8.40 43.32 -8.99
C GLU A 93 8.99 43.24 -7.57
N GLU A 94 8.17 42.87 -6.58
CA GLU A 94 8.67 42.61 -5.23
C GLU A 94 8.22 41.24 -4.70
N ALA A 95 9.13 40.65 -3.93
CA ALA A 95 9.27 39.24 -3.66
C ALA A 95 8.04 38.58 -3.00
N VAL A 96 7.64 37.42 -3.52
CA VAL A 96 6.67 36.52 -2.87
C VAL A 96 7.34 35.85 -1.67
N THR A 97 7.39 36.55 -0.53
CA THR A 97 7.51 35.93 0.78
C THR A 97 6.11 35.60 1.28
N ARG A 98 5.74 34.33 1.09
CA ARG A 98 4.91 33.52 2.00
C ARG A 98 3.81 34.28 2.75
N GLU A 99 2.59 34.33 2.21
CA GLU A 99 1.42 34.59 3.06
C GLU A 99 0.17 33.80 2.65
N ARG A 100 -0.50 33.31 3.71
CA ARG A 100 -1.67 32.45 3.72
C ARG A 100 -2.87 33.15 3.08
N SER A 101 -3.37 32.60 1.98
CA SER A 101 -4.79 32.74 1.62
C SER A 101 -5.51 31.46 2.05
N SER A 102 -5.79 31.39 3.35
CA SER A 102 -7.00 30.71 3.78
C SER A 102 -8.14 31.63 3.41
N HIS A 103 -9.06 31.19 2.56
CA HIS A 103 -10.52 31.23 2.75
C HIS A 103 -11.22 30.80 1.45
N LEU A 104 -12.18 29.88 1.62
CA LEU A 104 -13.12 29.36 0.61
C LEU A 104 -12.59 28.30 -0.37
N VAL A 105 -11.94 27.26 0.16
CA VAL A 105 -12.10 25.92 -0.44
C VAL A 105 -13.30 25.27 0.24
N TYR A 106 -14.38 25.06 -0.53
CA TYR A 106 -15.61 24.43 -0.05
C TYR A 106 -15.29 23.13 0.70
N PRO A 107 -15.80 22.95 1.95
CA PRO A 107 -15.53 21.73 2.73
C PRO A 107 -15.84 20.46 1.92
N ASN A 108 -16.95 20.47 1.19
CA ASN A 108 -17.43 19.31 0.43
C ASN A 108 -16.54 18.88 -0.74
N VAL A 109 -15.70 19.76 -1.30
CA VAL A 109 -14.79 19.38 -2.40
C VAL A 109 -13.53 18.71 -1.85
N LEU A 110 -13.03 19.15 -0.67
CA LEU A 110 -11.92 18.48 0.01
C LEU A 110 -12.32 17.12 0.58
N THR A 111 -13.54 16.98 1.12
CA THR A 111 -14.04 15.68 1.62
C THR A 111 -14.15 14.64 0.51
N GLN A 112 -14.37 15.07 -0.73
CA GLN A 112 -14.51 14.18 -1.88
C GLN A 112 -13.16 13.75 -2.51
N ILE A 113 -12.05 14.39 -2.11
CA ILE A 113 -10.71 14.16 -2.66
C ILE A 113 -9.85 13.26 -1.74
N PHE A 114 -10.24 13.07 -0.48
CA PHE A 114 -9.63 12.12 0.44
C PHE A 114 -10.70 11.25 1.12
N GLU A 115 -11.42 10.42 0.36
CA GLU A 115 -11.87 9.17 0.96
C GLU A 115 -10.60 8.34 1.22
N MET A 116 -10.05 8.48 2.43
CA MET A 116 -9.10 7.49 2.93
C MET A 116 -9.84 6.16 2.94
N SER A 117 -9.49 5.27 2.00
CA SER A 117 -10.05 3.92 1.99
C SER A 117 -9.99 3.34 3.40
N ASN A 118 -11.12 2.84 3.88
CA ASN A 118 -11.24 2.27 5.20
C ASN A 118 -10.82 0.80 5.13
N TYR A 119 -9.65 0.49 5.70
CA TYR A 119 -9.12 -0.88 5.80
C TYR A 119 -9.44 -1.46 7.18
N LYS A 120 -9.97 -2.69 7.22
CA LYS A 120 -10.10 -3.49 8.45
C LYS A 120 -9.58 -4.90 8.21
N LEU A 121 -8.63 -5.35 9.03
CA LEU A 121 -8.14 -6.72 9.03
C LEU A 121 -8.76 -7.48 10.21
N THR A 122 -9.54 -8.51 9.92
CA THR A 122 -10.14 -9.38 10.94
C THR A 122 -9.39 -10.70 11.01
N TYR A 123 -8.85 -11.04 12.18
CA TYR A 123 -8.20 -12.33 12.46
C TYR A 123 -8.25 -12.65 13.97
N PHE A 124 -7.80 -13.84 14.36
CA PHE A 124 -7.65 -14.17 15.78
C PHE A 124 -6.56 -13.31 16.45
N ASN A 125 -6.59 -13.21 17.78
CA ASN A 125 -5.54 -12.55 18.57
C ASN A 125 -4.25 -13.38 18.68
N ILE A 126 -3.69 -13.72 17.51
CA ILE A 126 -2.38 -14.35 17.31
C ILE A 126 -1.72 -13.71 16.08
N THR A 127 -0.42 -13.97 15.87
CA THR A 127 0.28 -13.61 14.62
C THR A 127 -0.30 -14.41 13.45
N GLY A 128 0.00 -15.71 13.39
CA GLY A 128 -0.56 -16.69 12.46
C GLY A 128 -0.55 -16.24 10.99
N LEU A 129 -1.61 -16.56 10.26
CA LEU A 129 -1.73 -16.26 8.82
C LEU A 129 -1.96 -14.77 8.50
N ALA A 130 -2.32 -13.95 9.50
CA ALA A 130 -2.53 -12.52 9.31
C ALA A 130 -1.25 -11.70 9.46
N GLU A 131 -0.21 -12.24 10.10
CA GLU A 131 1.02 -11.48 10.36
C GLU A 131 1.71 -10.97 9.09
N PRO A 132 1.83 -11.74 7.99
CA PRO A 132 2.33 -11.22 6.72
C PRO A 132 1.50 -10.04 6.17
N ILE A 133 0.18 -10.06 6.39
CA ILE A 133 -0.72 -8.98 5.96
C ILE A 133 -0.48 -7.72 6.81
N ARG A 134 -0.30 -7.88 8.13
CA ARG A 134 0.04 -6.76 9.03
C ARG A 134 1.37 -6.13 8.64
N TYR A 135 2.40 -6.95 8.37
CA TYR A 135 3.68 -6.46 7.86
C TYR A 135 3.51 -5.66 6.57
N LEU A 136 2.73 -6.16 5.61
CA LEU A 136 2.46 -5.45 4.36
C LEU A 136 1.73 -4.12 4.57
N LEU A 137 0.69 -4.09 5.38
CA LEU A 137 -0.08 -2.87 5.67
C LEU A 137 0.81 -1.80 6.33
N HIS A 138 1.58 -2.19 7.36
CA HIS A 138 2.52 -1.29 8.04
C HIS A 138 3.64 -0.81 7.12
N GLN A 139 4.30 -1.72 6.41
CA GLN A 139 5.38 -1.34 5.48
C GLN A 139 4.89 -0.37 4.40
N SER A 140 3.63 -0.51 3.98
CA SER A 140 2.98 0.34 2.97
C SER A 140 2.38 1.64 3.53
N GLY A 141 2.47 1.89 4.84
CA GLY A 141 1.87 3.07 5.47
C GLY A 141 0.33 3.10 5.41
N ILE A 142 -0.31 1.96 5.17
CA ILE A 142 -1.78 1.86 5.09
C ILE A 142 -2.32 1.79 6.52
N LYS A 143 -3.08 2.81 6.92
CA LYS A 143 -3.81 2.80 8.19
C LYS A 143 -4.98 1.82 8.10
N PHE A 144 -5.17 1.01 9.13
CA PHE A 144 -6.22 0.01 9.18
C PHE A 144 -6.67 -0.27 10.63
N GLU A 145 -7.89 -0.76 10.77
CA GLU A 145 -8.37 -1.38 12.01
C GLU A 145 -7.88 -2.84 12.09
N ASP A 146 -7.09 -3.19 13.11
CA ASP A 146 -6.65 -4.57 13.38
C ASP A 146 -7.63 -5.25 14.35
N GLN A 147 -8.72 -5.79 13.81
CA GLN A 147 -9.75 -6.47 14.59
C GLN A 147 -9.28 -7.89 14.98
N ARG A 148 -8.97 -8.05 16.27
CA ARG A 148 -8.45 -9.30 16.85
C ARG A 148 -9.52 -10.02 17.66
N LEU A 149 -10.04 -11.11 17.11
CA LEU A 149 -11.13 -11.89 17.68
C LEU A 149 -10.66 -12.84 18.78
N THR A 150 -11.48 -12.98 19.83
CA THR A 150 -11.44 -14.14 20.74
C THR A 150 -12.16 -15.35 20.11
N PRO A 151 -11.95 -16.59 20.63
CA PRO A 151 -12.70 -17.77 20.19
C PRO A 151 -14.22 -17.62 20.33
N GLU A 152 -14.69 -16.90 21.35
CA GLU A 152 -16.10 -16.66 21.62
C GLU A 152 -16.69 -15.69 20.59
N GLU A 153 -16.01 -14.57 20.33
CA GLU A 153 -16.40 -13.59 19.33
C GLU A 153 -16.46 -14.19 17.92
N TRP A 154 -15.54 -15.11 17.60
CA TRP A 154 -15.51 -15.80 16.33
C TRP A 154 -16.81 -16.54 16.01
N SER A 155 -17.42 -17.19 16.99
CA SER A 155 -18.67 -17.94 16.79
C SER A 155 -19.81 -17.03 16.35
N ALA A 156 -19.84 -15.78 16.82
CA ALA A 156 -20.85 -14.79 16.45
C ALA A 156 -20.65 -14.22 15.04
N VAL A 157 -19.40 -14.06 14.57
CA VAL A 157 -19.11 -13.40 13.28
C VAL A 157 -18.88 -14.38 12.11
N LYS A 158 -18.63 -15.67 12.38
CA LYS A 158 -18.21 -16.67 11.38
C LYS A 158 -19.14 -16.75 10.16
N SER A 159 -20.45 -16.75 10.37
CA SER A 159 -21.45 -16.85 9.28
C SER A 159 -21.41 -15.65 8.33
N GLY A 160 -20.91 -14.50 8.79
CA GLY A 160 -20.74 -13.28 7.99
C GLY A 160 -19.41 -13.18 7.26
N MET A 161 -18.51 -14.16 7.40
CA MET A 161 -17.20 -14.15 6.74
C MET A 161 -17.20 -14.98 5.45
N PRO A 162 -16.52 -14.53 4.38
CA PRO A 162 -16.33 -15.34 3.19
C PRO A 162 -15.69 -16.68 3.55
N MET A 163 -16.26 -17.77 3.02
CA MET A 163 -15.85 -19.15 3.30
C MET A 163 -15.90 -19.57 4.79
N GLY A 164 -16.49 -18.75 5.68
CA GLY A 164 -16.52 -19.01 7.11
C GLY A 164 -15.11 -19.11 7.73
N GLN A 165 -14.15 -18.33 7.21
CA GLN A 165 -12.74 -18.35 7.59
C GLN A 165 -12.18 -16.93 7.78
N VAL A 166 -11.06 -16.84 8.50
CA VAL A 166 -10.21 -15.65 8.63
C VAL A 166 -8.76 -16.04 8.30
N PRO A 167 -7.89 -15.13 7.82
CA PRO A 167 -8.05 -13.68 7.78
C PRO A 167 -9.00 -13.17 6.70
N VAL A 168 -9.66 -12.05 7.01
CA VAL A 168 -10.45 -11.25 6.07
C VAL A 168 -9.95 -9.82 6.09
N LEU A 169 -9.64 -9.27 4.92
CA LEU A 169 -9.37 -7.85 4.75
C LEU A 169 -10.62 -7.20 4.16
N GLU A 170 -11.16 -6.20 4.83
CA GLU A 170 -12.26 -5.37 4.36
C GLU A 170 -11.68 -4.03 3.88
N ILE A 171 -12.06 -3.62 2.66
CA ILE A 171 -11.67 -2.33 2.07
C ILE A 171 -12.95 -1.68 1.58
N ASP A 172 -13.32 -0.55 2.19
CA ASP A 172 -14.53 0.21 1.83
C ASP A 172 -15.79 -0.67 1.80
N GLY A 173 -15.93 -1.52 2.84
CA GLY A 173 -17.04 -2.47 3.01
C GLY A 173 -16.92 -3.77 2.18
N LYS A 174 -15.96 -3.86 1.23
CA LYS A 174 -15.75 -5.08 0.43
C LYS A 174 -14.78 -6.04 1.12
N LYS A 175 -15.22 -7.28 1.31
CA LYS A 175 -14.43 -8.35 1.97
C LYS A 175 -13.58 -9.14 0.98
N TYR A 176 -12.32 -9.36 1.35
CA TYR A 176 -11.32 -10.16 0.65
C TYR A 176 -10.84 -11.27 1.60
N HIS A 177 -10.70 -12.49 1.08
CA HIS A 177 -10.27 -13.66 1.86
C HIS A 177 -9.11 -14.38 1.15
N GLN A 178 -8.54 -15.40 1.82
CA GLN A 178 -7.27 -16.07 1.48
C GLN A 178 -6.05 -15.19 1.75
N SER A 179 -5.28 -15.55 2.78
CA SER A 179 -4.15 -14.76 3.29
C SER A 179 -3.12 -14.42 2.22
N LYS A 180 -2.71 -15.40 1.40
CA LYS A 180 -1.74 -15.20 0.31
C LYS A 180 -2.29 -14.32 -0.81
N SER A 181 -3.57 -14.45 -1.14
CA SER A 181 -4.22 -13.60 -2.16
C SER A 181 -4.33 -12.15 -1.70
N ILE A 182 -4.69 -11.93 -0.43
CA ILE A 182 -4.68 -10.60 0.20
C ILE A 182 -3.26 -10.02 0.19
N GLY A 183 -2.27 -10.81 0.63
CA GLY A 183 -0.86 -10.40 0.66
C GLY A 183 -0.37 -9.95 -0.72
N ARG A 184 -0.60 -10.77 -1.76
CA ARG A 184 -0.24 -10.44 -3.14
C ARG A 184 -0.97 -9.18 -3.65
N TYR A 185 -2.24 -9.00 -3.31
CA TYR A 185 -3.00 -7.81 -3.67
C TYR A 185 -2.39 -6.54 -3.07
N LEU A 186 -2.03 -6.57 -1.79
CA LEU A 186 -1.36 -5.45 -1.11
C LEU A 186 0.05 -5.22 -1.65
N ALA A 187 0.81 -6.28 -1.90
CA ALA A 187 2.16 -6.21 -2.45
C ALA A 187 2.18 -5.53 -3.82
N ARG A 188 1.21 -5.84 -4.71
CA ARG A 188 1.08 -5.21 -6.03
C ARG A 188 0.85 -3.71 -5.94
N LYS A 189 0.01 -3.26 -5.00
CA LYS A 189 -0.25 -1.83 -4.79
C LYS A 189 0.99 -1.04 -4.34
N ASN A 190 2.01 -1.72 -3.82
CA ASN A 190 3.17 -1.11 -3.19
C ASN A 190 4.50 -1.52 -3.84
N ASN A 191 4.45 -2.04 -5.08
CA ASN A 191 5.63 -2.42 -5.86
C ASN A 191 6.55 -3.45 -5.18
N LEU A 192 5.97 -4.38 -4.41
CA LEU A 192 6.69 -5.44 -3.69
C LEU A 192 6.65 -6.81 -4.40
N VAL A 193 6.30 -6.83 -5.69
CA VAL A 193 6.10 -8.05 -6.51
C VAL A 193 7.18 -8.26 -7.57
N GLY A 194 8.36 -7.67 -7.38
CA GLY A 194 9.46 -7.75 -8.35
C GLY A 194 9.31 -6.76 -9.51
N SER A 195 10.16 -6.92 -10.52
CA SER A 195 10.30 -5.99 -11.66
C SER A 195 9.65 -6.51 -12.94
N ASN A 196 9.36 -7.80 -13.01
CA ASN A 196 8.83 -8.50 -14.19
C ASN A 196 8.05 -9.76 -13.75
N ASP A 197 7.40 -10.41 -14.71
CA ASP A 197 6.54 -11.58 -14.46
C ASP A 197 7.34 -12.78 -13.90
N GLU A 198 8.60 -12.94 -14.28
CA GLU A 198 9.46 -14.00 -13.77
C GLU A 198 9.83 -13.79 -12.29
N GLU A 199 10.20 -12.57 -11.90
CA GLU A 199 10.42 -12.24 -10.49
C GLU A 199 9.12 -12.40 -9.68
N ALA A 200 7.98 -11.97 -10.22
CA ALA A 200 6.68 -12.15 -9.58
C ALA A 200 6.35 -13.64 -9.36
N TYR A 201 6.63 -14.48 -10.36
CA TYR A 201 6.49 -15.93 -10.25
C TYR A 201 7.41 -16.52 -9.18
N GLN A 202 8.69 -16.13 -9.15
CA GLN A 202 9.66 -16.61 -8.16
C GLN A 202 9.24 -16.23 -6.74
N ILE A 203 8.72 -15.01 -6.55
CA ILE A 203 8.19 -14.55 -5.26
C ILE A 203 7.01 -15.42 -4.83
N ASP A 204 6.06 -15.70 -5.75
CA ASP A 204 4.90 -16.54 -5.47
C ASP A 204 5.30 -17.97 -5.11
N ALA A 205 6.21 -18.58 -5.88
CA ALA A 205 6.73 -19.92 -5.62
C ALA A 205 7.46 -20.02 -4.27
N THR A 206 8.24 -18.99 -3.92
CA THR A 206 8.93 -18.90 -2.63
C THR A 206 7.93 -18.91 -1.48
N ILE A 207 6.86 -18.12 -1.60
CA ILE A 207 5.86 -17.98 -0.54
C ILE A 207 5.01 -19.23 -0.40
N ASP A 208 4.67 -19.89 -1.52
CA ASP A 208 4.00 -21.19 -1.48
C ASP A 208 4.88 -22.24 -0.80
N THR A 209 6.19 -22.23 -1.04
CA THR A 209 7.16 -23.11 -0.36
C THR A 209 7.22 -22.85 1.14
N ILE A 210 7.26 -21.58 1.57
CA ILE A 210 7.23 -21.21 3.00
C ILE A 210 5.90 -21.65 3.64
N ASP A 211 4.80 -21.51 2.91
CA ASP A 211 3.47 -21.87 3.36
C ASP A 211 3.29 -23.39 3.51
N GLU A 212 3.93 -24.19 2.64
CA GLU A 212 4.01 -25.66 2.79
C GLU A 212 4.68 -26.07 4.10
N LEU A 213 5.82 -25.44 4.45
CA LEU A 213 6.49 -25.69 5.73
C LEU A 213 5.60 -25.34 6.91
N ARG A 214 5.01 -24.14 6.87
CA ARG A 214 4.08 -23.65 7.88
C ARG A 214 2.87 -24.57 8.01
N LEU A 215 2.39 -25.19 6.93
CA LEU A 215 1.28 -26.16 6.97
C LEU A 215 1.65 -27.48 7.60
N ALA A 216 2.77 -28.08 7.17
CA ALA A 216 3.23 -29.33 7.74
C ALA A 216 3.44 -29.19 9.26
N LEU A 217 4.04 -28.08 9.68
CA LEU A 217 4.28 -27.80 11.09
C LEU A 217 2.99 -27.52 11.88
N ALA A 218 2.06 -26.73 11.32
CA ALA A 218 0.77 -26.48 11.95
C ALA A 218 -0.05 -27.77 12.12
N GLN A 219 -0.04 -28.65 11.10
CA GLN A 219 -0.71 -29.96 11.19
C GLN A 219 -0.14 -30.80 12.33
N HIS A 220 1.18 -30.84 12.49
CA HIS A 220 1.80 -31.54 13.62
C HIS A 220 1.47 -30.89 14.97
N HIS A 221 1.63 -29.57 15.07
CA HIS A 221 1.52 -28.83 16.33
C HIS A 221 0.11 -28.95 16.93
N TRP A 222 -0.91 -28.72 16.11
CA TRP A 222 -2.32 -28.68 16.54
C TRP A 222 -3.01 -30.06 16.58
N GLU A 223 -2.36 -31.12 16.09
CA GLU A 223 -2.93 -32.47 16.14
C GLU A 223 -2.99 -32.99 17.58
N LYS A 224 -4.12 -33.62 17.92
CA LYS A 224 -4.43 -34.20 19.22
C LYS A 224 -4.40 -35.73 19.20
N ASP A 225 -4.68 -36.34 18.05
CA ASP A 225 -4.56 -37.78 17.87
C ASP A 225 -3.08 -38.21 17.85
N PRO A 226 -2.63 -39.09 18.76
CA PRO A 226 -1.21 -39.45 18.85
C PRO A 226 -0.65 -40.10 17.58
N ALA A 227 -1.44 -40.92 16.88
CA ALA A 227 -0.98 -41.63 15.69
C ALA A 227 -0.83 -40.68 14.49
N LEU A 228 -1.78 -39.76 14.31
CA LEU A 228 -1.68 -38.70 13.30
C LEU A 228 -0.56 -37.71 13.63
N LYS A 229 -0.37 -37.37 14.93
CA LYS A 229 0.67 -36.45 15.36
C LYS A 229 2.06 -36.97 15.03
N GLU A 230 2.31 -38.27 15.27
CA GLU A 230 3.57 -38.91 14.90
C GLU A 230 3.76 -39.00 13.38
N LYS A 231 2.69 -39.29 12.63
CA LYS A 231 2.72 -39.24 11.15
C LYS A 231 3.11 -37.85 10.62
N PHE A 232 2.53 -36.78 11.17
CA PHE A 232 2.88 -35.42 10.75
C PHE A 232 4.29 -35.02 11.17
N LYS A 233 4.76 -35.49 12.33
CA LYS A 233 6.15 -35.29 12.78
C LYS A 233 7.15 -35.84 11.77
N ALA A 234 6.92 -37.05 11.25
CA ALA A 234 7.77 -37.64 10.22
C ALA A 234 7.78 -36.78 8.93
N GLY A 235 6.62 -36.23 8.54
CA GLY A 235 6.51 -35.31 7.40
C GLY A 235 7.27 -34.00 7.59
N VAL A 236 7.23 -33.42 8.80
CA VAL A 236 8.02 -32.24 9.17
C VAL A 236 9.51 -32.57 9.08
N SER A 237 9.97 -33.64 9.73
CA SER A 237 11.39 -34.04 9.74
C SER A 237 11.95 -34.33 8.35
N ALA A 238 11.13 -34.85 7.44
CA ALA A 238 11.57 -35.15 6.07
C ALA A 238 11.70 -33.89 5.19
N LYS A 239 10.85 -32.88 5.39
CA LYS A 239 10.78 -31.69 4.51
C LYS A 239 11.58 -30.50 5.02
N PHE A 240 11.51 -30.22 6.32
CA PHE A 240 12.01 -28.97 6.91
C PHE A 240 13.48 -28.71 6.62
N PRO A 241 14.41 -29.66 6.86
CA PRO A 241 15.83 -29.41 6.64
C PRO A 241 16.12 -29.03 5.18
N SER A 242 15.67 -29.86 4.23
CA SER A 242 15.95 -29.63 2.81
C SER A 242 15.34 -28.33 2.28
N TYR A 243 14.15 -27.95 2.75
CA TYR A 243 13.52 -26.71 2.31
C TYR A 243 14.21 -25.48 2.90
N LEU A 244 14.58 -25.51 4.18
CA LEU A 244 15.32 -24.40 4.80
C LEU A 244 16.68 -24.22 4.15
N ASP A 245 17.39 -25.31 3.82
CA ASP A 245 18.66 -25.24 3.10
C ASP A 245 18.52 -24.58 1.71
N LYS A 246 17.43 -24.88 1.00
CA LYS A 246 17.13 -24.27 -0.31
C LYS A 246 16.74 -22.80 -0.19
N LEU A 247 15.95 -22.44 0.83
CA LEU A 247 15.57 -21.05 1.10
C LEU A 247 16.79 -20.22 1.51
N GLU A 248 17.68 -20.77 2.33
CA GLU A 248 18.98 -20.18 2.69
C GLU A 248 19.84 -19.93 1.45
N GLU A 249 19.99 -20.93 0.59
CA GLU A 249 20.74 -20.80 -0.66
C GLU A 249 20.12 -19.73 -1.58
N GLN A 250 18.78 -19.67 -1.65
CA GLN A 250 18.07 -18.68 -2.44
C GLN A 250 18.35 -17.25 -1.94
N VAL A 251 18.29 -17.03 -0.61
CA VAL A 251 18.61 -15.73 0.00
C VAL A 251 20.06 -15.32 -0.28
N LYS A 252 20.98 -16.27 -0.15
CA LYS A 252 22.40 -16.05 -0.44
C LYS A 252 22.64 -15.65 -1.90
N LYS A 253 22.01 -16.35 -2.85
CA LYS A 253 22.14 -16.07 -4.30
C LYS A 253 21.58 -14.70 -4.70
N ASN A 254 20.60 -14.20 -3.94
CA ASN A 254 19.91 -12.95 -4.22
C ASN A 254 20.35 -11.82 -3.26
N GLY A 255 21.61 -11.82 -2.81
CA GLY A 255 22.18 -10.68 -2.07
C GLY A 255 21.49 -10.38 -0.73
N GLY A 256 20.95 -11.42 -0.06
CA GLY A 256 20.26 -11.27 1.22
C GLY A 256 18.78 -10.89 1.10
N HIS A 257 18.15 -11.23 -0.03
CA HIS A 257 16.71 -11.14 -0.32
C HIS A 257 16.26 -12.45 -0.98
N PHE A 258 14.97 -12.79 -1.00
CA PHE A 258 14.54 -14.00 -1.70
C PHE A 258 14.61 -13.88 -3.23
N VAL A 259 14.32 -12.70 -3.79
CA VAL A 259 14.20 -12.50 -5.25
C VAL A 259 14.71 -11.11 -5.64
N GLY A 260 15.49 -11.04 -6.71
CA GLY A 260 15.82 -9.79 -7.40
C GLY A 260 16.74 -8.84 -6.63
N GLY A 261 17.41 -9.31 -5.57
CA GLY A 261 18.38 -8.50 -4.83
C GLY A 261 17.77 -7.33 -4.04
N LYS A 262 16.44 -7.29 -3.87
CA LYS A 262 15.72 -6.16 -3.25
C LYS A 262 14.56 -6.65 -2.40
N LEU A 263 14.04 -5.74 -1.56
CA LEU A 263 12.88 -6.03 -0.71
C LEU A 263 11.65 -6.40 -1.56
N THR A 264 11.11 -7.59 -1.32
CA THR A 264 9.85 -8.06 -1.89
C THR A 264 8.92 -8.56 -0.80
N TRP A 265 7.68 -8.88 -1.15
CA TRP A 265 6.75 -9.42 -0.17
C TRP A 265 7.08 -10.85 0.30
N ALA A 266 7.97 -11.59 -0.41
CA ALA A 266 8.51 -12.85 0.10
C ALA A 266 9.34 -12.65 1.37
N ASP A 267 10.16 -11.59 1.41
CA ASP A 267 10.98 -11.25 2.58
C ASP A 267 10.09 -10.89 3.78
N LEU A 268 9.08 -10.05 3.55
CA LEU A 268 8.09 -9.66 4.56
C LEU A 268 7.30 -10.88 5.05
N HIS A 269 6.89 -11.77 4.14
CA HIS A 269 6.13 -12.97 4.47
C HIS A 269 6.95 -13.91 5.36
N TYR A 270 8.21 -14.18 4.99
CA TYR A 270 9.07 -15.04 5.77
C TYR A 270 9.38 -14.46 7.15
N ALA A 271 9.74 -13.18 7.24
CA ALA A 271 10.05 -12.53 8.51
C ALA A 271 8.85 -12.52 9.49
N ALA A 272 7.64 -12.34 8.96
CA ALA A 272 6.40 -12.44 9.73
C ALA A 272 6.13 -13.88 10.19
N GLN A 273 6.35 -14.89 9.34
CA GLN A 273 6.13 -16.30 9.68
C GLN A 273 7.22 -16.88 10.59
N SER A 274 8.43 -16.32 10.59
CA SER A 274 9.58 -16.87 11.33
C SER A 274 9.31 -17.01 12.84
N GLU A 275 8.53 -16.09 13.42
CA GLU A 275 8.09 -16.18 14.82
C GLU A 275 7.11 -17.34 15.04
N THR A 276 6.09 -17.45 14.19
CA THR A 276 5.10 -18.55 14.23
C THR A 276 5.78 -19.91 14.07
N LEU A 277 6.71 -20.02 13.12
CA LEU A 277 7.49 -21.25 12.89
C LEU A 277 8.35 -21.60 14.11
N SER A 278 9.03 -20.60 14.70
CA SER A 278 9.88 -20.82 15.87
C SER A 278 9.07 -21.22 17.12
N GLY A 279 7.90 -20.60 17.31
CA GLY A 279 6.97 -20.96 18.38
C GLY A 279 6.50 -22.41 18.27
N MET A 280 6.06 -22.83 17.08
CA MET A 280 5.63 -24.21 16.85
C MET A 280 6.77 -25.24 16.93
N LEU A 281 8.01 -24.88 16.55
CA LEU A 281 9.20 -25.73 16.68
C LEU A 281 9.80 -25.75 18.09
N GLN A 282 9.45 -24.78 18.93
CA GLN A 282 10.07 -24.51 20.23
C GLN A 282 11.59 -24.23 20.17
N HIS A 283 12.07 -23.73 19.03
CA HIS A 283 13.42 -23.20 18.87
C HIS A 283 13.45 -22.19 17.71
N ASP A 284 14.50 -21.37 17.61
CA ASP A 284 14.69 -20.48 16.45
C ASP A 284 14.75 -21.30 15.15
N VAL A 285 13.81 -21.03 14.22
CA VAL A 285 13.75 -21.70 12.93
C VAL A 285 15.00 -21.42 12.07
N ASN A 286 15.70 -20.32 12.34
CA ASN A 286 16.89 -19.90 11.58
C ASN A 286 18.21 -20.24 12.29
N LYS A 287 18.19 -21.04 13.36
CA LYS A 287 19.38 -21.27 14.22
C LYS A 287 20.62 -21.73 13.44
N ASP A 288 20.41 -22.52 12.38
CA ASP A 288 21.46 -23.10 11.53
C ASP A 288 21.54 -22.44 10.13
N HIS A 289 20.77 -21.37 9.90
CA HIS A 289 20.58 -20.72 8.59
C HIS A 289 20.88 -19.21 8.69
N PRO A 290 22.17 -18.81 8.66
CA PRO A 290 22.58 -17.45 8.95
C PRO A 290 22.06 -16.40 7.95
N GLU A 291 21.87 -16.72 6.67
CA GLU A 291 21.34 -15.77 5.69
C GLU A 291 19.85 -15.54 5.89
N LEU A 292 19.06 -16.58 6.22
CA LEU A 292 17.67 -16.45 6.62
C LEU A 292 17.55 -15.63 7.90
N LYS A 293 18.42 -15.85 8.88
CA LYS A 293 18.47 -15.04 10.11
C LYS A 293 18.72 -13.55 9.80
N LYS A 294 19.73 -13.25 8.97
CA LYS A 294 20.04 -11.87 8.53
C LYS A 294 18.87 -11.24 7.76
N LEU A 295 18.17 -12.01 6.93
CA LEU A 295 16.99 -11.55 6.21
C LEU A 295 15.89 -11.10 7.19
N VAL A 296 15.58 -11.94 8.18
CA VAL A 296 14.57 -11.63 9.21
C VAL A 296 14.97 -10.36 9.98
N GLU A 297 16.22 -10.26 10.42
CA GLU A 297 16.73 -9.08 11.13
C GLU A 297 16.65 -7.82 10.25
N LYS A 298 17.05 -7.91 8.98
CA LYS A 298 16.96 -6.82 8.00
C LYS A 298 15.52 -6.33 7.87
N VAL A 299 14.55 -7.23 7.66
CA VAL A 299 13.13 -6.87 7.54
C VAL A 299 12.60 -6.24 8.83
N ARG A 300 12.91 -6.82 9.99
CA ARG A 300 12.44 -6.31 11.28
C ARG A 300 13.08 -4.97 11.68
N SER A 301 14.20 -4.60 11.05
CA SER A 301 14.83 -3.29 11.22
C SER A 301 14.20 -2.16 10.39
N LEU A 302 13.35 -2.47 9.41
CA LEU A 302 12.64 -1.47 8.62
C LEU A 302 11.81 -0.56 9.55
N PRO A 303 11.87 0.79 9.43
CA PRO A 303 11.26 1.69 10.42
C PRO A 303 9.78 1.41 10.72
N ASN A 304 8.99 1.15 9.68
CA ASN A 304 7.56 0.87 9.81
C ASN A 304 7.29 -0.49 10.48
N ILE A 305 8.09 -1.50 10.16
CA ILE A 305 7.97 -2.83 10.77
C ILE A 305 8.46 -2.79 12.22
N LYS A 306 9.59 -2.16 12.50
CA LYS A 306 10.13 -2.01 13.84
C LYS A 306 9.13 -1.32 14.77
N SER A 307 8.57 -0.19 14.34
CA SER A 307 7.55 0.54 15.10
C SER A 307 6.29 -0.32 15.35
N TYR A 308 5.89 -1.11 14.36
CA TYR A 308 4.79 -2.07 14.53
C TYR A 308 5.13 -3.15 15.56
N LEU A 309 6.30 -3.77 15.48
CA LEU A 309 6.72 -4.82 16.40
C LEU A 309 6.85 -4.35 17.86
N GLU A 310 7.25 -3.09 18.07
CA GLU A 310 7.34 -2.47 19.40
C GLU A 310 5.96 -2.20 20.03
N SER A 311 4.92 -1.99 19.21
CA SER A 311 3.58 -1.59 19.66
C SER A 311 2.53 -2.70 19.59
N ARG A 312 2.75 -3.76 18.79
CA ARG A 312 1.77 -4.84 18.63
C ARG A 312 1.56 -5.63 19.93
N PRO A 313 0.36 -6.22 20.15
CA PRO A 313 0.13 -7.13 21.26
C PRO A 313 1.11 -8.31 21.25
N LYS A 314 1.62 -8.70 22.42
CA LYS A 314 2.38 -9.94 22.58
C LYS A 314 1.41 -11.11 22.52
N THR A 315 1.58 -11.99 21.53
CA THR A 315 0.76 -13.19 21.35
C THR A 315 1.65 -14.42 21.32
N VAL A 316 1.18 -15.54 21.85
CA VAL A 316 1.94 -16.81 21.88
C VAL A 316 1.35 -17.76 20.85
N ILE A 317 2.20 -18.37 20.02
CA ILE A 317 1.92 -19.57 19.22
C ILE A 317 2.97 -20.61 19.60
#